data_AF-A0A9N9EAU9-F1
#
_entry.id   AF-A0A9N9EAU9-F1
#
_cell.length_a   1.000
_cell.length_b   1.000
_cell.length_c   1.000
_cell.angle_alpha   90.00
_cell.angle_beta   90.00
_cell.angle_gamma   90.00
#
_symmetry.space_group_name_H-M   'P 1'
#
loop_
_entity.id
_entity.type
_entity.pdbx_description
1 polymer ?
#
loop_
_entity_poly.entity_id
_entity_poly.type
_entity_poly.pdbx_seq_one_letter_code
_entity_poly.pdbx_strand_id
1 'polypeptide(L)'
;MVAKAYKNLYPYGQDILEVFHAVKINNSEIKNYIHRIDKINSGLILIICILKEQAELLLNLKCFQIDLSFKQIKGDLNEFEINIYNNENKLFLSYCRIYTNVSSAADYKKLFSILFEVIEELTNNSINIYHIHNKGWE
;
A
#
# COMPACT_ATOMS: atom_id res chain seq x y z
N MET A 1 3.06 10.52 32.76
CA MET A 1 4.18 11.29 32.17
C MET A 1 4.43 10.96 30.70
N VAL A 2 4.35 9.68 30.29
CA VAL A 2 4.57 9.23 28.89
C VAL A 2 3.61 9.88 27.88
N ALA A 3 2.30 9.94 28.17
CA ALA A 3 1.31 10.50 27.24
C ALA A 3 1.51 11.99 26.88
N LYS A 4 2.14 12.78 27.76
CA LYS A 4 2.37 14.22 27.55
C LYS A 4 3.62 14.47 26.71
N ALA A 5 4.64 13.63 26.85
CA ALA A 5 5.83 13.64 25.98
C ALA A 5 5.51 13.14 24.57
N TYR A 6 4.65 12.11 24.44
CA TYR A 6 4.19 11.57 23.15
C TYR A 6 3.32 12.53 22.34
N LYS A 7 2.42 13.29 22.99
CA LYS A 7 1.62 14.33 22.32
C LYS A 7 2.47 15.47 21.76
N ASN A 8 3.63 15.74 22.37
CA ASN A 8 4.58 16.73 21.88
C ASN A 8 5.41 16.21 20.69
N LEU A 9 5.56 14.90 20.54
CA LEU A 9 6.18 14.25 19.36
C LEU A 9 5.24 14.22 18.16
N TYR A 10 3.92 14.08 18.38
CA TYR A 10 2.89 13.99 17.33
C TYR A 10 1.81 15.07 17.50
N PRO A 11 2.14 16.35 17.21
CA PRO A 11 1.27 17.48 17.54
C PRO A 11 -0.03 17.56 16.72
N TYR A 12 -0.18 16.77 15.66
CA TYR A 12 -1.33 16.83 14.73
C TYR A 12 -2.36 15.71 14.93
N GLY A 13 -2.23 14.91 15.99
CA GLY A 13 -3.13 13.80 16.31
C GLY A 13 -2.49 12.43 16.11
N GLN A 14 -3.28 11.38 16.28
CA GLN A 14 -2.98 9.99 15.89
C GLN A 14 -3.87 9.65 14.68
N ASP A 15 -3.52 8.59 13.94
CA ASP A 15 -4.24 8.07 12.76
C ASP A 15 -3.89 8.79 11.43
N ILE A 16 -4.77 8.72 10.44
CA ILE A 16 -4.48 9.12 9.06
C ILE A 16 -4.05 10.59 8.89
N LEU A 17 -4.49 11.47 9.79
CA LEU A 17 -4.13 12.89 9.82
C LEU A 17 -2.63 13.11 10.05
N GLU A 18 -2.00 12.25 10.85
CA GLU A 18 -0.56 12.28 11.09
C GLU A 18 0.21 11.82 9.83
N VAL A 19 -0.29 10.80 9.13
CA VAL A 19 0.28 10.33 7.86
C VAL A 19 0.26 11.44 6.81
N PHE A 20 -0.89 12.12 6.64
CA PHE A 20 -0.99 13.28 5.74
C PHE A 20 0.00 14.38 6.09
N HIS A 21 0.19 14.64 7.38
CA HIS A 21 1.11 15.67 7.86
C HIS A 21 2.58 15.29 7.64
N ALA A 22 2.96 14.04 7.92
CA ALA A 22 4.31 13.52 7.70
C ALA A 22 4.71 13.54 6.21
N VAL A 23 3.79 13.17 5.31
CA VAL A 23 3.98 13.29 3.85
C VAL A 23 4.18 14.76 3.45
N LYS A 24 3.39 15.67 4.03
CA LYS A 24 3.47 17.11 3.74
C LYS A 24 4.77 17.76 4.23
N ILE A 25 5.41 17.22 5.27
CA ILE A 25 6.63 17.77 5.88
C ILE A 25 7.93 17.32 5.16
N ASN A 26 7.86 16.56 4.07
CA ASN A 26 9.03 16.16 3.25
C ASN A 26 10.08 15.33 4.01
N ASN A 27 9.66 14.34 4.81
CA ASN A 27 10.60 13.26 5.14
C ASN A 27 10.87 12.46 3.85
N SER A 28 12.11 12.49 3.35
CA SER A 28 12.49 11.92 2.05
C SER A 28 12.21 10.43 1.94
N GLU A 29 12.33 9.69 3.04
CA GLU A 29 12.07 8.25 3.09
C GLU A 29 10.58 7.95 2.98
N ILE A 30 9.74 8.72 3.70
CA ILE A 30 8.28 8.57 3.66
C ILE A 30 7.75 8.94 2.28
N LYS A 31 8.31 9.97 1.64
CA LYS A 31 7.91 10.41 0.30
C LYS A 31 8.17 9.37 -0.79
N ASN A 32 9.22 8.57 -0.63
CA ASN A 32 9.59 7.52 -1.58
C ASN A 32 8.85 6.20 -1.34
N TYR A 33 8.09 6.10 -0.24
CA TYR A 33 7.37 4.88 0.12
C TYR A 33 5.85 5.07 0.03
N ILE A 34 5.31 6.22 0.46
CA ILE A 34 3.87 6.53 0.35
C ILE A 34 3.62 7.25 -0.97
N HIS A 35 3.06 6.56 -1.94
CA HIS A 35 2.84 7.11 -3.29
C HIS A 35 1.44 7.61 -3.54
N ARG A 36 0.45 7.10 -2.81
CA ARG A 36 -0.93 7.53 -3.00
C ARG A 36 -1.65 7.62 -1.66
N ILE A 37 -2.33 8.73 -1.44
CA ILE A 37 -3.34 8.86 -0.40
C ILE A 37 -4.61 9.41 -1.04
N ASP A 38 -5.56 8.52 -1.33
CA ASP A 38 -6.83 8.90 -1.93
C ASP A 38 -7.95 8.82 -0.91
N LYS A 39 -8.69 9.93 -0.79
CA LYS A 39 -10.01 9.94 -0.17
C LYS A 39 -11.04 10.14 -1.26
N ILE A 40 -11.69 9.06 -1.66
CA ILE A 40 -12.69 9.06 -2.72
C ILE A 40 -14.03 9.51 -2.14
N ASN A 41 -14.85 10.18 -2.95
CA ASN A 41 -16.16 10.76 -2.56
C ASN A 41 -17.10 9.80 -1.78
N SER A 42 -16.91 8.48 -1.87
CA SER A 42 -17.64 7.46 -1.10
C SER A 42 -17.20 7.30 0.35
N GLY A 43 -16.17 8.03 0.80
CA GLY A 43 -15.50 7.80 2.09
C GLY A 43 -14.47 6.68 2.05
N LEU A 44 -14.20 6.11 0.87
CA LEU A 44 -13.12 5.15 0.68
C LEU A 44 -11.77 5.85 0.86
N ILE A 45 -10.97 5.28 1.75
CA ILE A 45 -9.60 5.71 2.05
C ILE A 45 -8.67 4.66 1.47
N LEU A 46 -7.65 5.12 0.76
CA LEU A 46 -6.60 4.27 0.23
C LEU A 46 -5.24 4.92 0.45
N ILE A 47 -4.37 4.24 1.19
CA ILE A 47 -2.96 4.61 1.33
C ILE A 47 -2.14 3.49 0.70
N ILE A 48 -1.43 3.78 -0.40
CA ILE A 48 -0.56 2.80 -1.06
C ILE A 48 0.88 3.08 -0.68
N CYS A 49 1.50 2.07 -0.08
CA CYS A 49 2.89 2.07 0.35
C CYS A 49 3.69 1.03 -0.44
N ILE A 50 4.64 1.47 -1.25
CA ILE A 50 5.48 0.62 -2.09
C ILE A 50 6.76 1.38 -2.44
N LEU A 51 7.91 0.71 -2.52
CA LEU A 51 9.12 1.30 -3.09
C LEU A 51 9.17 1.07 -4.59
N LYS A 52 9.86 1.93 -5.34
CA LYS A 52 10.01 1.75 -6.80
C LYS A 52 10.61 0.38 -7.14
N GLU A 53 11.62 -0.06 -6.42
CA GLU A 53 12.27 -1.36 -6.62
C GLU A 53 11.29 -2.52 -6.38
N GLN A 54 10.38 -2.38 -5.41
CA GLN A 54 9.32 -3.35 -5.18
C GLN A 54 8.30 -3.35 -6.31
N ALA A 55 7.94 -2.18 -6.86
CA ALA A 55 7.05 -2.06 -8.01
C ALA A 55 7.64 -2.72 -9.27
N GLU A 56 8.93 -2.52 -9.52
CA GLU A 56 9.66 -3.18 -10.62
C GLU A 56 9.66 -4.70 -10.47
N LEU A 57 9.81 -5.20 -9.24
CA LEU A 57 9.70 -6.63 -8.97
C LEU A 57 8.28 -7.14 -9.18
N LEU A 58 7.25 -6.41 -8.75
CA LEU A 58 5.83 -6.77 -8.93
C LEU A 58 5.48 -6.99 -10.41
N LEU A 59 6.04 -6.22 -11.34
CA LEU A 59 5.81 -6.38 -12.79
C LEU A 59 6.22 -7.76 -13.33
N ASN A 60 7.20 -8.40 -12.70
CA ASN A 60 7.80 -9.64 -13.17
C ASN A 60 7.25 -10.89 -12.48
N LEU A 61 6.29 -10.71 -11.56
CA LEU A 61 5.72 -11.83 -10.82
C LEU A 61 4.71 -12.60 -11.65
N LYS A 62 4.67 -13.90 -11.37
CA LYS A 62 3.58 -14.78 -11.83
C LYS A 62 2.45 -14.80 -10.81
N CYS A 63 2.76 -14.94 -9.53
CA CYS A 63 1.77 -14.99 -8.48
C CYS A 63 2.28 -14.28 -7.23
N PHE A 64 1.34 -13.88 -6.38
CA PHE A 64 1.58 -13.29 -5.08
C PHE A 64 0.48 -13.74 -4.12
N GLN A 65 0.74 -13.59 -2.84
CA GLN A 65 -0.24 -13.82 -1.80
C GLN A 65 -0.72 -12.47 -1.29
N ILE A 66 -2.01 -12.41 -1.02
CA ILE A 66 -2.64 -11.29 -0.35
C ILE A 66 -2.89 -11.74 1.08
N ASP A 67 -2.22 -11.10 2.03
CA ASP A 67 -2.59 -11.24 3.42
C ASP A 67 -3.53 -10.10 3.81
N LEU A 68 -4.70 -10.49 4.31
CA LEU A 68 -5.68 -9.61 4.94
C LEU A 68 -5.53 -9.81 6.45
N SER A 69 -4.37 -9.41 6.98
CA SER A 69 -4.04 -9.72 8.36
C SER A 69 -5.04 -9.05 9.32
N PHE A 70 -5.40 -9.80 10.36
CA PHE A 70 -6.36 -9.40 11.39
C PHE A 70 -5.96 -8.08 12.07
N LYS A 71 -6.78 -7.02 11.92
CA LYS A 71 -6.75 -5.69 12.59
C LYS A 71 -5.45 -5.36 13.37
N GLN A 72 -4.34 -5.18 12.67
CA GLN A 72 -3.14 -4.58 13.29
C GLN A 72 -3.29 -3.07 13.51
N ILE A 73 -4.31 -2.46 12.89
CA ILE A 73 -4.62 -1.04 12.98
C ILE A 73 -5.85 -0.86 13.85
N LYS A 74 -5.73 0.02 14.83
CA LYS A 74 -6.86 0.45 15.64
C LYS A 74 -7.71 1.43 14.83
N GLY A 75 -8.92 1.04 14.44
CA GLY A 75 -9.85 1.91 13.71
C GLY A 75 -10.60 1.19 12.60
N ASP A 76 -11.07 1.96 11.62
CA ASP A 76 -11.90 1.51 10.49
C ASP A 76 -11.07 1.10 9.26
N LEU A 77 -9.75 1.22 9.32
CA LEU A 77 -8.85 0.79 8.25
C LEU A 77 -8.34 -0.63 8.50
N ASN A 78 -8.30 -1.41 7.43
CA ASN A 78 -7.64 -2.70 7.35
C ASN A 78 -6.29 -2.54 6.64
N GLU A 79 -5.37 -3.46 6.94
CA GLU A 79 -4.12 -3.61 6.20
C GLU A 79 -4.28 -4.74 5.18
N PHE A 80 -3.82 -4.45 3.96
CA PHE A 80 -3.76 -5.37 2.85
C PHE A 80 -2.30 -5.46 2.43
N GLU A 81 -1.71 -6.63 2.56
CA GLU A 81 -0.29 -6.85 2.27
C GLU A 81 -0.11 -7.78 1.07
N ILE A 82 0.64 -7.33 0.07
CA ILE A 82 1.07 -8.16 -1.06
C ILE A 82 2.42 -8.77 -0.70
N ASN A 83 2.42 -10.08 -0.54
CA ASN A 83 3.54 -10.87 -0.08
C ASN A 83 3.95 -11.94 -1.08
N ILE A 84 5.22 -12.32 -1.07
CA ILE A 84 5.73 -13.44 -1.86
C ILE A 84 6.64 -14.30 -1.00
N TYR A 85 6.52 -15.61 -1.15
CA TYR A 85 7.50 -16.52 -0.59
C TYR A 85 8.80 -16.48 -1.40
N ASN A 86 9.85 -15.91 -0.82
CA ASN A 86 11.19 -15.96 -1.39
C ASN A 86 11.81 -17.33 -1.06
N ASN A 87 11.96 -18.17 -2.08
CA ASN A 87 12.54 -19.52 -1.95
C ASN A 87 14.00 -19.52 -1.51
N GLU A 88 14.80 -18.52 -1.92
CA GLU A 88 16.23 -18.43 -1.58
C GLU A 88 16.41 -18.21 -0.08
N ASN A 89 15.66 -17.26 0.47
CA ASN A 89 15.74 -16.87 1.87
C ASN A 89 14.78 -17.66 2.78
N LYS A 90 13.85 -18.43 2.19
CA LYS A 90 12.76 -19.16 2.87
C LYS A 90 11.86 -18.26 3.73
N LEU A 91 11.62 -17.04 3.28
CA LEU A 91 10.86 -16.01 4.01
C LEU A 91 9.77 -15.40 3.13
N PHE A 92 8.68 -14.97 3.76
CA PHE A 92 7.70 -14.10 3.11
C PHE A 92 8.23 -12.68 3.09
N LEU A 93 8.34 -12.11 1.89
CA LEU A 93 8.73 -10.72 1.68
C LEU A 93 7.50 -9.90 1.32
N SER A 94 7.39 -8.74 1.96
CA SER A 94 6.35 -7.74 1.69
C SER A 94 6.79 -6.79 0.60
N TYR A 95 5.95 -6.68 -0.43
CA TYR A 95 6.20 -5.86 -1.61
C TYR A 95 5.34 -4.61 -1.63
N CYS A 96 4.11 -4.69 -1.13
CA CYS A 96 3.21 -3.54 -1.07
C CYS A 96 2.32 -3.66 0.16
N ARG A 97 2.12 -2.53 0.84
CA ARG A 97 1.15 -2.39 1.92
C ARG A 97 0.11 -1.38 1.52
N ILE A 98 -1.15 -1.74 1.71
CA ILE A 98 -2.28 -0.89 1.39
C ILE A 98 -3.15 -0.77 2.62
N TYR A 99 -3.36 0.46 3.09
CA TYR A 99 -4.26 0.74 4.20
C TYR A 99 -5.58 1.27 3.67
N THR A 100 -6.68 0.58 3.99
CA THR A 100 -7.96 0.88 3.38
C THR A 100 -9.17 0.43 4.19
N ASN A 101 -10.30 1.08 4.01
CA ASN A 101 -11.62 0.65 4.51
C ASN A 101 -12.47 -0.02 3.41
N VAL A 102 -11.85 -0.56 2.35
CA VAL A 102 -12.52 -1.40 1.34
C VAL A 102 -13.35 -2.48 2.01
N SER A 103 -14.61 -2.60 1.61
CA SER A 103 -15.54 -3.60 2.16
C SER A 103 -16.44 -4.26 1.10
N SER A 104 -16.36 -3.81 -0.16
CA SER A 104 -17.15 -4.36 -1.26
C SER A 104 -16.29 -4.79 -2.44
N ALA A 105 -16.83 -5.67 -3.30
CA ALA A 105 -16.15 -6.09 -4.53
C ALA A 105 -15.85 -4.92 -5.49
N ALA A 106 -16.73 -3.91 -5.52
CA ALA A 106 -16.52 -2.70 -6.33
C ALA A 106 -15.34 -1.88 -5.81
N ASP A 107 -15.19 -1.79 -4.48
CA ASP A 107 -14.07 -1.09 -3.84
C ASP A 107 -12.74 -1.84 -4.08
N TYR A 108 -12.74 -3.18 -4.01
CA TYR A 108 -11.56 -3.98 -4.36
C TYR A 108 -11.13 -3.78 -5.82
N LYS A 109 -12.08 -3.77 -6.76
CA LYS A 109 -11.77 -3.46 -8.16
C LYS A 109 -11.08 -2.11 -8.29
N LYS A 110 -11.60 -1.10 -7.58
CA LYS A 110 -11.02 0.25 -7.59
C LYS A 110 -9.63 0.30 -6.95
N LEU A 111 -9.44 -0.40 -5.83
CA LEU A 111 -8.13 -0.54 -5.19
C LEU A 111 -7.09 -1.10 -6.16
N PHE A 112 -7.40 -2.18 -6.88
CA PHE A 112 -6.47 -2.75 -7.86
C PHE A 112 -6.19 -1.81 -9.03
N SER A 113 -7.21 -1.10 -9.54
CA SER A 113 -6.99 -0.09 -10.58
C SER A 113 -5.99 1.00 -10.13
N ILE A 114 -6.16 1.54 -8.92
CA ILE A 114 -5.25 2.57 -8.39
C ILE A 114 -3.86 2.00 -8.12
N LEU A 115 -3.77 0.76 -7.64
CA LEU A 115 -2.48 0.08 -7.47
C LEU A 115 -1.74 -0.05 -8.82
N PHE A 116 -2.45 -0.40 -9.89
CA PHE A 116 -1.85 -0.53 -11.22
C PHE A 116 -1.36 0.82 -11.75
N GLU A 117 -2.14 1.88 -11.56
CA GLU A 117 -1.75 3.25 -11.90
C GLU A 117 -0.46 3.66 -11.14
N VAL A 118 -0.39 3.41 -9.84
CA VAL A 118 0.81 3.72 -9.03
C VAL A 118 2.03 2.96 -9.53
N ILE A 119 1.89 1.67 -9.85
CA ILE A 119 3.00 0.86 -10.36
C ILE A 119 3.46 1.38 -11.73
N GLU A 120 2.51 1.74 -12.60
CA GLU A 120 2.82 2.33 -13.91
C GLU A 120 3.52 3.68 -13.77
N GLU A 121 3.08 4.56 -12.88
CA GLU A 121 3.73 5.85 -12.59
C GLU A 121 5.17 5.68 -12.07
N LEU A 122 5.43 4.66 -11.25
CA LEU A 122 6.76 4.41 -10.68
C LEU A 122 7.74 3.79 -11.67
N THR A 123 7.23 2.95 -12.55
CA THR A 123 8.05 2.08 -13.41
C THR A 123 8.01 2.46 -14.88
N ASN A 124 7.08 3.33 -15.29
CA ASN A 124 6.71 3.61 -16.69
C ASN A 124 6.30 2.34 -17.46
N ASN A 125 5.84 1.30 -16.77
CA ASN A 125 5.42 0.04 -17.36
C ASN A 125 4.09 -0.41 -16.75
N SER A 126 3.14 -0.79 -17.59
CA SER A 126 1.85 -1.32 -17.13
C SER A 126 1.99 -2.77 -16.67
N ILE A 127 1.20 -3.17 -15.67
CA ILE A 127 1.08 -4.58 -15.28
C ILE A 127 0.46 -5.38 -16.40
N ASN A 128 1.06 -6.54 -16.70
CA ASN A 128 0.47 -7.52 -17.59
C ASN A 128 -0.24 -8.59 -16.79
N ILE A 129 -1.44 -8.96 -17.23
CA ILE A 129 -2.16 -10.13 -16.72
C ILE A 129 -2.03 -11.27 -17.72
N TYR A 130 -1.63 -12.44 -17.24
CA TYR A 130 -1.27 -13.61 -18.04
C TYR A 130 -2.41 -14.04 -18.96
N HIS A 131 -3.65 -14.09 -18.46
CA HIS A 131 -4.81 -14.51 -19.26
C HIS A 131 -5.13 -13.56 -20.44
N ILE A 132 -4.59 -12.34 -20.44
CA ILE A 132 -4.77 -11.35 -21.52
C ILE A 132 -3.51 -11.27 -22.41
N HIS A 133 -2.32 -11.31 -21.79
CA HIS A 133 -1.06 -10.96 -22.45
C HIS A 133 -0.08 -12.13 -22.60
N ASN A 134 -0.43 -13.34 -22.11
CA ASN A 134 0.45 -14.50 -21.99
C ASN A 134 1.74 -14.25 -21.19
N LYS A 135 1.76 -13.23 -20.34
CA LYS A 135 2.85 -12.86 -19.42
C LYS A 135 2.34 -12.06 -18.23
N GLY A 136 3.10 -12.03 -17.14
CA GLY A 136 2.77 -11.31 -15.91
C GLY A 136 1.91 -12.15 -14.97
N TRP A 137 0.97 -11.51 -14.27
CA TRP A 137 0.22 -12.11 -13.17
C TRP A 137 -0.74 -13.21 -13.67
N GLU A 138 -0.61 -14.41 -13.12
CA GLU A 138 -1.42 -15.60 -13.41
C GLU A 138 -2.79 -15.58 -12.71
#